data_AF-A0A0R1X797-F1
#
_entry.id   AF-A0A0R1X797-F1
#
_cell.length_a   1.000
_cell.length_b   1.000
_cell.length_c   1.000
_cell.angle_alpha   90.00
_cell.angle_beta   90.00
_cell.angle_gamma   90.00
#
_symmetry.space_group_name_H-M   'P 1'
#
loop_
_entity.id
_entity.type
_entity.pdbx_description
1 polymer ?
#
loop_
_entity_poly.entity_id
_entity_poly.type
_entity_poly.pdbx_seq_one_letter_code
_entity_poly.pdbx_strand_id
1 'polypeptide(L)'
;MAIGPVLKQARQDAGLTQAQAAQDICSQAMLSAIEHDQYTPNAALLIALCQRLGLSLDAITLANNFAIGQRTDFNQKVAQLCDAHEYQQLLTFLNRDAVIDSIADGAETQAYYYYLAVAEFQGAKDWDDAQQNLQLSLASATRTKVPPVLTRLAKISAAYIAMLKSQQVSPAIQADIDAALKGITKARYDENLNIIFYLAALIFYHDQQYTESARLLAAGIHFTTAHNSHYMLANAYYLLAKVAEALGQADAANDAQRRSELFNELFGEEVFSDFPEQ
;
A
#
# COMPACT_ATOMS: atom_id res chain seq x y z
N MET A 1 -16.82 3.19 -9.38
CA MET A 1 -16.49 2.33 -10.53
C MET A 1 -17.16 0.99 -10.27
N ALA A 2 -17.78 0.35 -11.27
CA ALA A 2 -18.50 -0.91 -11.03
C ALA A 2 -17.52 -2.09 -11.07
N ILE A 3 -17.67 -3.02 -10.12
CA ILE A 3 -16.70 -4.10 -9.84
C ILE A 3 -16.73 -5.22 -10.90
N GLY A 4 -17.81 -5.33 -11.68
CA GLY A 4 -18.02 -6.40 -12.66
C GLY A 4 -16.98 -6.44 -13.79
N PRO A 5 -16.79 -5.34 -14.54
CA PRO A 5 -15.81 -5.27 -15.62
C PRO A 5 -14.38 -5.57 -15.16
N VAL A 6 -14.04 -5.19 -13.92
CA VAL A 6 -12.71 -5.42 -13.32
C VAL A 6 -12.48 -6.92 -13.09
N LEU A 7 -13.45 -7.63 -12.51
CA LEU A 7 -13.39 -9.09 -12.31
C LEU A 7 -13.35 -9.84 -13.65
N LYS A 8 -14.07 -9.34 -14.66
CA LYS A 8 -14.07 -9.92 -16.01
C LYS A 8 -12.71 -9.85 -16.67
N GLN A 9 -12.06 -8.69 -16.57
CA GLN A 9 -10.73 -8.47 -17.12
C GLN A 9 -9.69 -9.35 -16.39
N ALA A 10 -9.67 -9.30 -15.06
CA ALA A 10 -8.77 -10.13 -14.25
C ALA A 10 -8.90 -11.64 -14.53
N ARG A 11 -10.13 -12.11 -14.76
CA ARG A 11 -10.38 -13.50 -15.18
C ARG A 11 -9.79 -13.81 -16.55
N GLN A 12 -9.94 -12.90 -17.51
CA GLN A 12 -9.39 -13.07 -18.85
C GLN A 12 -7.86 -13.07 -18.82
N ASP A 13 -7.26 -12.20 -18.01
CA ASP A 13 -5.80 -12.10 -17.83
C ASP A 13 -5.24 -13.36 -17.16
N ALA A 14 -5.97 -13.95 -16.22
CA ALA A 14 -5.64 -15.25 -15.61
C ALA A 14 -5.89 -16.47 -16.53
N GLY A 15 -6.38 -16.26 -17.76
CA GLY A 15 -6.67 -17.33 -18.71
C GLY A 15 -7.81 -18.27 -18.29
N LEU A 16 -8.67 -17.85 -17.35
CA LEU A 16 -9.73 -18.68 -16.78
C LEU A 16 -11.07 -18.49 -17.50
N THR A 17 -11.81 -19.58 -17.70
CA THR A 17 -13.23 -19.49 -18.05
C THR A 17 -14.06 -19.07 -16.84
N GLN A 18 -15.27 -18.51 -17.06
CA GLN A 18 -16.18 -18.17 -15.95
C GLN A 18 -16.53 -19.39 -15.09
N ALA A 19 -16.59 -20.59 -15.68
CA ALA A 19 -16.82 -21.83 -14.93
C ALA A 19 -15.64 -22.14 -13.99
N GLN A 20 -14.40 -21.99 -14.46
CA GLN A 20 -13.21 -22.23 -13.65
C GLN A 20 -13.01 -21.19 -12.55
N ALA A 21 -13.32 -19.92 -12.83
CA ALA A 21 -13.24 -18.84 -11.83
C ALA A 21 -14.35 -18.94 -10.77
N ALA A 22 -15.53 -19.45 -11.13
CA ALA A 22 -16.65 -19.60 -10.21
C ALA A 22 -16.60 -20.90 -9.37
N GLN A 23 -15.78 -21.89 -9.78
CA GLN A 23 -15.73 -23.21 -9.15
C GLN A 23 -15.52 -23.12 -7.63
N ASP A 24 -16.41 -23.75 -6.86
CA ASP A 24 -16.47 -23.77 -5.38
C ASP A 24 -16.68 -22.40 -4.71
N ILE A 25 -17.05 -21.37 -5.48
CA ILE A 25 -17.28 -19.99 -5.00
C ILE A 25 -18.72 -19.56 -5.28
N CYS A 26 -19.18 -19.66 -6.53
CA CYS A 26 -20.54 -19.36 -6.94
C CYS A 26 -20.91 -20.09 -8.24
N SER A 27 -22.10 -19.83 -8.78
CA SER A 27 -22.46 -20.37 -10.10
C SER A 27 -21.83 -19.53 -11.22
N GLN A 28 -21.50 -20.17 -12.36
CA GLN A 28 -21.00 -19.46 -13.54
C GLN A 28 -21.98 -18.36 -14.02
N ALA A 29 -23.29 -18.59 -13.90
CA ALA A 29 -24.30 -17.58 -14.22
C ALA A 29 -24.26 -16.39 -13.26
N MET A 30 -24.01 -16.62 -11.96
CA MET A 30 -23.86 -15.56 -10.96
C MET A 30 -22.59 -14.74 -11.23
N LEU A 31 -21.46 -15.40 -11.53
CA LEU A 31 -20.24 -14.69 -11.93
C LEU A 31 -20.46 -13.87 -13.22
N SER A 32 -21.17 -14.41 -14.20
CA SER A 32 -21.52 -13.66 -15.42
C SER A 32 -22.41 -12.44 -15.12
N ALA A 33 -23.34 -12.54 -14.18
CA ALA A 33 -24.17 -11.41 -13.77
C ALA A 33 -23.35 -10.34 -13.04
N ILE A 34 -22.39 -10.76 -12.20
CA ILE A 34 -21.43 -9.85 -11.56
C ILE A 34 -20.58 -9.14 -12.61
N GLU A 35 -20.00 -9.88 -13.55
CA GLU A 35 -19.12 -9.34 -14.61
C GLU A 35 -19.78 -8.33 -15.56
N HIS A 36 -21.12 -8.32 -15.63
CA HIS A 36 -21.91 -7.38 -16.44
C HIS A 36 -22.66 -6.36 -15.57
N ASP A 37 -22.29 -6.22 -14.29
CA ASP A 37 -22.89 -5.30 -13.32
C ASP A 37 -24.41 -5.50 -13.10
N GLN A 38 -24.91 -6.71 -13.36
CA GLN A 38 -26.31 -7.09 -13.16
C GLN A 38 -26.57 -7.63 -11.74
N TYR A 39 -25.49 -7.94 -10.99
CA TYR A 39 -25.57 -8.44 -9.63
C TYR A 39 -24.40 -7.92 -8.80
N THR A 40 -24.70 -7.29 -7.66
CA THR A 40 -23.69 -6.83 -6.71
C THR A 40 -23.39 -7.96 -5.72
N PRO A 41 -22.16 -8.53 -5.72
CA PRO A 41 -21.82 -9.60 -4.81
C PRO A 41 -21.74 -9.08 -3.36
N ASN A 42 -22.01 -9.96 -2.40
CA ASN A 42 -21.67 -9.66 -1.01
C ASN A 42 -20.14 -9.75 -0.81
N ALA A 43 -19.64 -9.17 0.28
CA ALA A 43 -18.21 -9.08 0.55
C ALA A 43 -17.50 -10.46 0.54
N ALA A 44 -18.11 -11.49 1.13
CA ALA A 44 -17.53 -12.84 1.17
C ALA A 44 -17.35 -13.44 -0.23
N LEU A 45 -18.34 -13.25 -1.11
CA LEU A 45 -18.29 -13.70 -2.50
C LEU A 45 -17.26 -12.91 -3.31
N LEU A 46 -17.18 -11.59 -3.11
CA LEU A 46 -16.21 -10.74 -3.80
C LEU A 46 -14.77 -11.13 -3.42
N ILE A 47 -14.51 -11.36 -2.13
CA ILE A 47 -13.19 -11.76 -1.61
C ILE A 47 -12.76 -13.10 -2.21
N ALA A 48 -13.66 -14.10 -2.23
CA ALA A 48 -13.36 -15.42 -2.79
C ALA A 48 -13.03 -15.35 -4.30
N LEU A 49 -13.74 -14.51 -5.06
CA LEU A 49 -13.46 -14.28 -6.47
C LEU A 49 -12.12 -13.55 -6.69
N CYS A 50 -11.84 -12.49 -5.93
CA CYS A 50 -10.57 -11.76 -6.01
C CYS A 50 -9.35 -12.65 -5.71
N GLN A 51 -9.45 -13.54 -4.72
CA GLN A 51 -8.41 -14.51 -4.38
C GLN A 51 -8.18 -15.53 -5.51
N ARG A 52 -9.26 -16.06 -6.10
CA ARG A 52 -9.17 -17.03 -7.22
C ARG A 52 -8.53 -16.43 -8.47
N LEU A 53 -8.75 -15.14 -8.69
CA LEU A 53 -8.25 -14.42 -9.86
C LEU A 53 -6.83 -13.89 -9.68
N GLY A 54 -6.15 -14.24 -8.58
CA GLY A 54 -4.78 -13.82 -8.32
C GLY A 54 -4.65 -12.29 -8.25
N LEU A 55 -5.73 -11.59 -7.90
CA LEU A 55 -5.71 -10.14 -7.72
C LEU A 55 -5.01 -9.81 -6.40
N SER A 56 -3.69 -10.00 -6.36
CA SER A 56 -2.77 -9.48 -5.35
C SER A 56 -2.32 -8.09 -5.77
N LEU A 57 -2.26 -7.16 -4.82
CA LEU A 57 -1.34 -6.02 -4.89
C LEU A 57 -0.32 -6.34 -3.80
N ASP A 58 0.94 -6.53 -4.20
CA ASP A 58 1.97 -6.92 -3.25
C ASP A 58 2.23 -5.75 -2.29
N ALA A 59 2.14 -6.03 -0.99
CA ALA A 59 2.08 -4.97 0.00
C ALA A 59 3.47 -4.62 0.53
N ILE A 60 3.69 -3.31 0.69
CA ILE A 60 4.88 -2.77 1.35
C ILE A 60 4.92 -3.23 2.80
N THR A 61 5.89 -4.08 3.16
CA THR A 61 6.17 -4.46 4.55
C THR A 61 6.95 -3.36 5.26
N LEU A 62 6.55 -2.98 6.48
CA LEU A 62 7.29 -2.01 7.29
C LEU A 62 8.65 -2.57 7.74
N ALA A 63 9.69 -1.75 7.73
CA ALA A 63 10.99 -2.10 8.32
C ALA A 63 10.94 -2.19 9.86
N ASN A 64 10.15 -1.32 10.50
CA ASN A 64 9.91 -1.36 11.95
C ASN A 64 8.41 -1.26 12.24
N ASN A 65 7.90 -2.18 13.07
CA ASN A 65 6.50 -2.18 13.49
C ASN A 65 6.24 -1.24 14.67
N PHE A 66 5.00 -0.75 14.80
CA PHE A 66 4.52 0.11 15.88
C PHE A 66 3.75 -0.70 16.92
N ALA A 67 3.91 -0.39 18.19
CA ALA A 67 3.16 -1.04 19.25
C ALA A 67 1.70 -0.56 19.25
N ILE A 68 0.75 -1.49 19.29
CA ILE A 68 -0.68 -1.20 19.46
C ILE A 68 -1.14 -1.24 20.92
N GLY A 69 -0.21 -1.55 21.84
CA GLY A 69 -0.47 -1.68 23.27
C GLY A 69 0.77 -2.13 24.03
N GLN A 70 0.67 -2.27 25.35
CA GLN A 70 1.75 -2.74 26.22
C GLN A 70 2.01 -4.25 26.13
N ARG A 71 1.09 -5.00 25.52
CA ARG A 71 1.17 -6.47 25.38
C ARG A 71 2.10 -6.87 24.25
N THR A 72 3.26 -7.43 24.62
CA THR A 72 4.28 -7.88 23.66
C THR A 72 3.77 -8.98 22.73
N ASP A 73 2.92 -9.88 23.22
CA ASP A 73 2.35 -10.96 22.41
C ASP A 73 1.39 -10.44 21.33
N PHE A 74 0.63 -9.38 21.63
CA PHE A 74 -0.22 -8.72 20.63
C PHE A 74 0.62 -7.99 19.58
N ASN A 75 1.64 -7.24 20.00
CA ASN A 75 2.54 -6.54 19.09
C ASN A 75 3.29 -7.53 18.17
N GLN A 76 3.77 -8.65 18.72
CA GLN A 76 4.40 -9.73 17.94
C GLN A 76 3.42 -10.34 16.94
N LYS A 77 2.15 -10.53 17.34
CA LYS A 77 1.15 -11.09 16.43
C LYS A 77 0.81 -10.14 15.28
N VAL A 78 0.70 -8.83 15.55
CA VAL A 78 0.51 -7.81 14.50
C VAL A 78 1.68 -7.83 13.53
N ALA A 79 2.92 -7.76 14.04
CA ALA A 79 4.13 -7.82 13.21
C ALA A 79 4.14 -9.08 12.33
N GLN A 80 3.94 -10.26 12.93
CA GLN A 80 3.91 -11.53 12.20
C GLN A 80 2.88 -11.52 11.06
N LEU A 81 1.67 -11.03 11.30
CA LEU A 81 0.60 -11.03 10.30
C LEU A 81 0.84 -10.00 9.20
N CYS A 82 1.44 -8.84 9.53
CA CYS A 82 1.85 -7.84 8.54
C CYS A 82 3.00 -8.34 7.66
N ASP A 83 4.02 -8.94 8.26
CA ASP A 83 5.22 -9.43 7.57
C ASP A 83 4.92 -10.64 6.67
N ALA A 84 3.86 -11.40 7.00
CA ALA A 84 3.37 -12.52 6.20
C ALA A 84 2.22 -12.15 5.25
N HIS A 85 1.89 -10.85 5.14
CA HIS A 85 0.80 -10.33 4.30
C HIS A 85 -0.58 -10.95 4.58
N GLU A 86 -0.79 -11.46 5.80
CA GLU A 86 -2.02 -12.14 6.22
C GLU A 86 -3.09 -11.13 6.67
N TYR A 87 -3.41 -10.14 5.82
CA TYR A 87 -4.23 -8.98 6.18
C TYR A 87 -5.65 -9.32 6.63
N GLN A 88 -6.25 -10.38 6.10
CA GLN A 88 -7.56 -10.86 6.57
C GLN A 88 -7.50 -11.38 8.02
N GLN A 89 -6.41 -12.07 8.36
CA GLN A 89 -6.19 -12.55 9.72
C GLN A 89 -5.83 -11.39 10.65
N LEU A 90 -5.07 -10.40 10.16
CA LEU A 90 -4.79 -9.17 10.90
C LEU A 90 -6.08 -8.41 11.24
N LEU A 91 -6.97 -8.23 10.28
CA LEU A 91 -8.28 -7.59 10.49
C LEU A 91 -9.10 -8.35 11.54
N THR A 92 -9.12 -9.68 11.46
CA THR A 92 -9.83 -10.52 12.43
C THR A 92 -9.21 -10.45 13.83
N PHE A 93 -7.88 -10.33 13.91
CA PHE A 93 -7.17 -10.22 15.18
C PHE A 93 -7.40 -8.87 15.84
N LEU A 94 -7.30 -7.77 15.09
CA LEU A 94 -7.46 -6.40 15.59
C LEU A 94 -8.87 -6.13 16.11
N ASN A 95 -9.90 -6.71 15.48
CA ASN A 95 -11.31 -6.55 15.88
C ASN A 95 -11.72 -7.37 17.12
N ARG A 96 -10.79 -8.03 17.82
CA ARG A 96 -11.10 -8.74 19.08
C ARG A 96 -11.23 -7.74 20.23
N ASP A 97 -12.28 -7.86 21.03
CA ASP A 97 -12.50 -7.02 22.24
C ASP A 97 -11.24 -6.94 23.12
N ALA A 98 -10.58 -8.07 23.36
CA ALA A 98 -9.37 -8.13 24.17
C ALA A 98 -8.20 -7.28 23.62
N VAL A 99 -8.13 -7.08 22.30
CA VAL A 99 -7.12 -6.22 21.66
C VAL A 99 -7.52 -4.76 21.83
N ILE A 100 -8.77 -4.42 21.52
CA ILE A 100 -9.31 -3.06 21.65
C ILE A 100 -9.20 -2.56 23.10
N ASP A 101 -9.60 -3.38 24.07
CA ASP A 101 -9.54 -3.07 25.50
C ASP A 101 -8.12 -2.90 26.04
N SER A 102 -7.10 -3.37 25.30
CA SER A 102 -5.69 -3.25 25.70
C SER A 102 -5.03 -1.93 25.29
N ILE A 103 -5.70 -1.12 24.47
CA ILE A 103 -5.21 0.18 23.98
C ILE A 103 -5.42 1.22 25.08
N ALA A 104 -4.34 1.86 25.53
CA ALA A 104 -4.35 2.74 26.69
C ALA A 104 -4.09 4.21 26.34
N ASP A 105 -3.32 4.51 25.29
CA ASP A 105 -2.96 5.88 24.95
C ASP A 105 -3.13 6.26 23.47
N GLY A 106 -2.89 7.54 23.16
CA GLY A 106 -3.07 8.08 21.81
C GLY A 106 -2.07 7.54 20.79
N ALA A 107 -0.84 7.20 21.19
CA ALA A 107 0.15 6.62 20.28
C ALA A 107 -0.21 5.17 19.92
N GLU A 108 -0.67 4.40 20.90
CA GLU A 108 -1.20 3.05 20.70
C GLU A 108 -2.48 3.07 19.85
N THR A 109 -3.38 4.02 20.12
CA THR A 109 -4.60 4.22 19.33
C THR A 109 -4.27 4.58 17.87
N GLN A 110 -3.27 5.44 17.66
CA GLN A 110 -2.80 5.80 16.33
C GLN A 110 -2.28 4.57 15.58
N ALA A 111 -1.46 3.74 16.23
CA ALA A 111 -0.91 2.51 15.64
C ALA A 111 -2.01 1.50 15.31
N TYR A 112 -2.96 1.29 16.24
CA TYR A 112 -4.11 0.41 16.04
C TYR A 112 -4.89 0.78 14.77
N TYR A 113 -5.32 2.04 14.65
CA TYR A 113 -6.09 2.48 13.48
C TYR A 113 -5.28 2.47 12.19
N TYR A 114 -3.97 2.68 12.26
CA TYR A 114 -3.10 2.55 11.09
C TYR A 114 -3.07 1.10 10.59
N TYR A 115 -2.85 0.12 11.48
CA TYR A 115 -2.86 -1.30 11.09
C TYR A 115 -4.23 -1.78 10.64
N LEU A 116 -5.31 -1.27 11.25
CA LEU A 116 -6.67 -1.56 10.83
C LEU A 116 -6.91 -1.09 9.38
N ALA A 117 -6.50 0.14 9.07
CA ALA A 117 -6.59 0.67 7.72
C ALA A 117 -5.73 -0.11 6.70
N VAL A 118 -4.53 -0.54 7.08
CA VAL A 118 -3.69 -1.39 6.22
C VAL A 118 -4.38 -2.72 5.95
N ALA A 119 -4.96 -3.35 6.98
CA ALA A 119 -5.66 -4.62 6.85
C ALA A 119 -6.92 -4.52 5.96
N GLU A 120 -7.66 -3.41 6.07
CA GLU A 120 -8.83 -3.13 5.24
C GLU A 120 -8.47 -2.80 3.80
N PHE A 121 -7.43 -2.00 3.59
CA PHE A 121 -6.96 -1.63 2.26
C PHE A 121 -6.41 -2.85 1.50
N GLN A 122 -5.52 -3.61 2.13
CA GLN A 122 -4.80 -4.71 1.49
C GLN A 122 -5.57 -6.04 1.53
N GLY A 123 -6.32 -6.30 2.61
CA GLY A 123 -7.06 -7.56 2.78
C GLY A 123 -8.48 -7.48 2.25
N ALA A 124 -9.30 -6.58 2.81
CA ALA A 124 -10.71 -6.48 2.47
C ALA A 124 -10.96 -5.70 1.16
N LYS A 125 -9.96 -4.93 0.70
CA LYS A 125 -10.08 -3.95 -0.38
C LYS A 125 -11.24 -2.97 -0.13
N ASP A 126 -11.46 -2.62 1.13
CA ASP A 126 -12.40 -1.58 1.53
C ASP A 126 -11.66 -0.25 1.67
N TRP A 127 -11.75 0.57 0.63
CA TRP A 127 -10.97 1.79 0.52
C TRP A 127 -11.59 2.93 1.30
N ASP A 128 -12.89 2.87 1.57
CA ASP A 128 -13.60 3.90 2.33
C ASP A 128 -13.33 3.71 3.83
N ASP A 129 -13.44 2.47 4.32
CA ASP A 129 -13.11 2.13 5.71
C ASP A 129 -11.62 2.37 6.00
N ALA A 130 -10.72 1.94 5.10
CA ALA A 130 -9.30 2.23 5.25
C ALA A 130 -9.01 3.73 5.35
N GLN A 131 -9.70 4.55 4.55
CA GLN A 131 -9.51 5.99 4.58
C GLN A 131 -10.08 6.63 5.85
N GLN A 132 -11.20 6.13 6.36
CA GLN A 132 -11.75 6.53 7.65
C GLN A 132 -10.82 6.16 8.80
N ASN A 133 -10.28 4.94 8.82
CA ASN A 133 -9.36 4.50 9.86
C ASN A 133 -8.02 5.25 9.80
N LEU A 134 -7.53 5.64 8.63
CA LEU A 134 -6.39 6.56 8.53
C LEU A 134 -6.70 7.94 9.13
N GLN A 135 -7.92 8.46 8.96
CA GLN A 135 -8.33 9.71 9.61
C GLN A 135 -8.38 9.57 11.13
N LEU A 136 -8.89 8.44 11.65
CA LEU A 136 -8.89 8.14 13.09
C LEU A 136 -7.46 8.04 13.63
N SER A 137 -6.56 7.34 12.92
CA SER A 137 -5.14 7.29 13.24
C SER A 137 -4.54 8.69 13.34
N LEU A 138 -4.77 9.55 12.35
CA LEU A 138 -4.27 10.93 12.33
C LEU A 138 -4.86 11.81 13.44
N ALA A 139 -6.12 11.58 13.82
CA ALA A 139 -6.78 12.29 14.92
C ALA A 139 -6.19 11.93 16.29
N SER A 140 -5.73 10.68 16.45
CA SER A 140 -5.06 10.18 17.66
C SER A 140 -3.57 10.55 17.74
N ALA A 141 -3.00 11.10 16.66
CA ALA A 141 -1.58 11.42 16.60
C ALA A 141 -1.18 12.52 17.59
N THR A 142 -0.04 12.31 18.26
CA THR A 142 0.54 13.35 19.12
C THR A 142 1.04 14.53 18.27
N ARG A 143 0.59 15.75 18.58
CA ARG A 143 1.04 16.96 17.86
C ARG A 143 2.48 17.29 18.25
N THR A 144 3.36 17.26 17.26
CA THR A 144 4.77 17.61 17.41
C THR A 144 5.21 18.57 16.31
N LYS A 145 6.33 19.28 16.53
CA LYS A 145 6.89 20.22 15.54
C LYS A 145 7.41 19.49 14.29
N VAL A 146 7.93 18.27 14.46
CA VAL A 146 8.40 17.37 13.41
C VAL A 146 7.51 16.12 13.46
N PRO A 147 6.69 15.86 12.43
CA PRO A 147 5.78 14.71 12.41
C PRO A 147 6.52 13.38 12.68
N PRO A 148 6.00 12.52 13.57
CA PRO A 148 6.50 11.16 13.77
C PRO A 148 6.35 10.30 12.50
N VAL A 149 7.14 9.23 12.41
CA VAL A 149 7.15 8.30 11.27
C VAL A 149 5.74 7.78 10.97
N LEU A 150 5.03 7.28 11.98
CA LEU A 150 3.66 6.77 11.84
C LEU A 150 2.67 7.81 11.30
N THR A 151 2.78 9.06 11.75
CA THR A 151 1.94 10.15 11.22
C THR A 151 2.23 10.41 9.74
N ARG A 152 3.49 10.30 9.31
CA ARG A 152 3.86 10.45 7.89
C ARG A 152 3.31 9.29 7.06
N LEU A 153 3.45 8.06 7.56
CA LEU A 153 2.91 6.86 6.92
C LEU A 153 1.40 6.96 6.75
N ALA A 154 0.67 7.34 7.80
CA ALA A 154 -0.78 7.50 7.73
C ALA A 154 -1.19 8.59 6.71
N LYS A 155 -0.48 9.72 6.68
CA LYS A 155 -0.75 10.80 5.71
C LYS A 155 -0.50 10.38 4.27
N ILE A 156 0.65 9.77 3.98
CA ILE A 156 0.97 9.38 2.62
C ILE A 156 0.10 8.22 2.13
N SER A 157 -0.30 7.30 3.03
CA SER A 157 -1.25 6.23 2.71
C SER A 157 -2.63 6.80 2.38
N ALA A 158 -3.10 7.80 3.15
CA ALA A 158 -4.37 8.46 2.88
C ALA A 158 -4.34 9.22 1.54
N ALA A 159 -3.23 9.90 1.24
CA ALA A 159 -3.01 10.57 -0.04
C ALA A 159 -3.00 9.56 -1.21
N TYR A 160 -2.37 8.40 -1.02
CA TYR A 160 -2.32 7.34 -2.03
C TYR A 160 -3.71 6.78 -2.32
N ILE A 161 -4.47 6.37 -1.29
CA ILE A 161 -5.84 5.86 -1.45
C ILE A 161 -6.73 6.93 -2.12
N ALA A 162 -6.62 8.18 -1.69
CA ALA A 162 -7.39 9.28 -2.28
C ALA A 162 -7.02 9.49 -3.76
N MET A 163 -5.73 9.43 -4.10
CA MET A 163 -5.28 9.55 -5.50
C MET A 163 -5.79 8.40 -6.35
N LEU A 164 -5.72 7.15 -5.88
CA LEU A 164 -6.25 6.00 -6.62
C LEU A 164 -7.77 6.13 -6.87
N LYS A 165 -8.51 6.78 -5.96
CA LYS A 165 -9.96 7.06 -6.15
C LYS A 165 -10.21 8.19 -7.14
N SER A 166 -9.49 9.31 -7.00
CA SER A 166 -9.70 10.50 -7.83
C SER A 166 -9.04 10.41 -9.20
N GLN A 167 -8.05 9.52 -9.36
CA GLN A 167 -7.15 9.40 -10.50
C GLN A 167 -6.38 10.69 -10.82
N GLN A 168 -6.37 11.65 -9.88
CA GLN A 168 -5.70 12.94 -10.01
C GLN A 168 -5.25 13.50 -8.66
N VAL A 169 -4.10 14.16 -8.62
CA VAL A 169 -3.63 14.86 -7.40
C VAL A 169 -4.42 16.16 -7.19
N SER A 170 -5.37 16.11 -6.25
CA SER A 170 -6.10 17.30 -5.79
C SER A 170 -5.27 18.14 -4.80
N PRO A 171 -5.66 19.41 -4.52
CA PRO A 171 -4.98 20.22 -3.50
C PRO A 171 -4.96 19.57 -2.10
N ALA A 172 -5.98 18.78 -1.76
CA ALA A 172 -6.02 18.05 -0.50
C ALA A 172 -4.99 16.91 -0.46
N ILE A 173 -4.87 16.16 -1.57
CA ILE A 173 -3.86 15.09 -1.72
C ILE A 173 -2.46 15.71 -1.66
N GLN A 174 -2.21 16.81 -2.37
CA GLN A 174 -0.94 17.53 -2.32
C GLN A 174 -0.61 17.98 -0.89
N ALA A 175 -1.58 18.51 -0.14
CA ALA A 175 -1.36 18.95 1.23
C ALA A 175 -0.96 17.79 2.17
N ASP A 176 -1.52 16.59 1.96
CA ASP A 176 -1.13 15.40 2.73
C ASP A 176 0.26 14.88 2.34
N ILE A 177 0.62 14.91 1.04
CA ILE A 177 1.99 14.61 0.57
C ILE A 177 2.99 15.57 1.21
N ASP A 178 2.74 16.88 1.12
CA ASP A 178 3.60 17.92 1.68
C ASP A 178 3.76 17.76 3.19
N ALA A 179 2.67 17.45 3.90
CA ALA A 179 2.69 17.21 5.33
C ALA A 179 3.45 15.93 5.70
N ALA A 180 3.36 14.86 4.89
CA ALA A 180 4.13 13.63 5.08
C ALA A 180 5.63 13.84 4.84
N LEU A 181 6.02 14.71 3.91
CA LEU A 181 7.43 15.03 3.59
C LEU A 181 8.02 16.15 4.46
N LYS A 182 7.18 16.94 5.15
CA LYS A 182 7.61 18.12 5.91
C LYS A 182 8.73 17.82 6.91
N GLY A 183 9.93 18.34 6.63
CA GLY A 183 11.08 18.18 7.51
C GLY A 183 11.58 16.75 7.67
N ILE A 184 11.27 15.85 6.72
CA ILE A 184 11.66 14.44 6.76
C ILE A 184 13.19 14.26 6.89
N THR A 185 13.98 15.12 6.23
CA THR A 185 15.45 15.10 6.31
C THR A 185 16.02 15.56 7.66
N LYS A 186 15.18 16.13 8.54
CA LYS A 186 15.55 16.56 9.90
C LYS A 186 15.01 15.63 10.98
N ALA A 187 14.19 14.65 10.62
CA ALA A 187 13.70 13.65 11.56
C ALA A 187 14.84 12.72 11.98
N ARG A 188 14.69 12.10 13.16
CA ARG A 188 15.52 10.94 13.51
C ARG A 188 15.27 9.86 12.46
N TYR A 189 16.33 9.29 11.93
CA TYR A 189 16.24 8.26 10.91
C TYR A 189 15.50 7.02 11.43
N ASP A 190 14.63 6.50 10.57
CA ASP A 190 13.88 5.26 10.67
C ASP A 190 13.70 4.77 9.23
N GLU A 191 13.94 3.49 8.96
CA GLU A 191 13.90 2.94 7.60
C GLU A 191 12.52 3.09 6.95
N ASN A 192 11.44 3.10 7.74
CA ASN A 192 10.10 3.37 7.23
C ASN A 192 9.95 4.77 6.58
N LEU A 193 10.87 5.70 6.86
CA LEU A 193 10.88 6.99 6.16
C LEU A 193 11.16 6.84 4.66
N ASN A 194 11.84 5.76 4.24
CA ASN A 194 12.11 5.48 2.83
C ASN A 194 10.79 5.19 2.07
N ILE A 195 9.81 4.54 2.73
CA ILE A 195 8.46 4.28 2.19
C ILE A 195 7.76 5.59 1.80
N ILE A 196 7.95 6.65 2.59
CA ILE A 196 7.28 7.94 2.35
C ILE A 196 7.71 8.54 1.01
N PHE A 197 8.99 8.43 0.65
CA PHE A 197 9.48 8.89 -0.65
C PHE A 197 8.92 8.03 -1.78
N TYR A 198 8.91 6.71 -1.61
CA TYR A 198 8.38 5.78 -2.60
C TYR A 198 6.89 6.04 -2.88
N LEU A 199 6.06 6.08 -1.83
CA LEU A 199 4.61 6.31 -1.98
C LEU A 199 4.31 7.70 -2.55
N ALA A 200 5.06 8.74 -2.16
CA ALA A 200 4.91 10.06 -2.77
C ALA A 200 5.24 10.03 -4.27
N ALA A 201 6.31 9.36 -4.67
CA ALA A 201 6.66 9.21 -6.07
C ALA A 201 5.64 8.37 -6.85
N LEU A 202 5.09 7.32 -6.24
CA LEU A 202 4.08 6.46 -6.83
C LEU A 202 2.77 7.22 -7.08
N ILE A 203 2.36 8.08 -6.14
CA ILE A 203 1.22 9.00 -6.33
C ILE A 203 1.41 9.84 -7.60
N PHE A 204 2.56 10.49 -7.75
CA PHE A 204 2.84 11.31 -8.93
C PHE A 204 3.02 10.50 -10.21
N TYR A 205 3.49 9.26 -10.11
CA TYR A 205 3.55 8.35 -11.25
C TYR A 205 2.14 8.05 -11.79
N HIS A 206 1.20 7.67 -10.91
CA HIS A 206 -0.19 7.41 -11.32
C HIS A 206 -0.89 8.68 -11.83
N ASP A 207 -0.51 9.85 -11.33
CA ASP A 207 -0.97 11.16 -11.82
C ASP A 207 -0.25 11.61 -13.12
N GLN A 208 0.62 10.76 -13.67
CA GLN A 208 1.42 11.01 -14.89
C GLN A 208 2.38 12.22 -14.77
N GLN A 209 2.65 12.69 -13.55
CA GLN A 209 3.65 13.69 -13.23
C GLN A 209 5.04 13.04 -13.09
N TYR A 210 5.51 12.42 -14.17
CA TYR A 210 6.72 11.59 -14.19
C TYR A 210 7.99 12.32 -13.75
N THR A 211 8.16 13.59 -14.11
CA THR A 211 9.31 14.40 -13.68
C THR A 211 9.35 14.57 -12.15
N GLU A 212 8.19 14.78 -11.53
CA GLU A 212 8.09 14.95 -10.08
C GLU A 212 8.28 13.61 -9.36
N SER A 213 7.74 12.52 -9.92
CA SER A 213 8.00 11.16 -9.46
C SER A 213 9.50 10.83 -9.47
N ALA A 214 10.20 11.09 -10.60
CA ALA A 214 11.66 10.90 -10.70
C ALA A 214 12.43 11.74 -9.66
N ARG A 215 12.01 12.99 -9.43
CA ARG A 215 12.63 13.89 -8.45
C ARG A 215 12.54 13.32 -7.04
N LEU A 216 11.37 12.80 -6.67
CA LEU A 216 11.14 12.19 -5.35
C LEU A 216 11.88 10.87 -5.17
N LEU A 217 11.95 10.04 -6.22
CA LEU A 217 12.76 8.81 -6.20
C LEU A 217 14.24 9.11 -6.02
N ALA A 218 14.78 10.07 -6.77
CA ALA A 218 16.18 10.48 -6.63
C ALA A 218 16.48 11.00 -5.21
N ALA A 219 15.56 11.81 -4.65
CA ALA A 219 15.67 12.29 -3.27
C ALA A 219 15.59 11.15 -2.25
N GLY A 220 14.68 10.18 -2.44
CA GLY A 220 14.52 9.01 -1.59
C GLY A 220 15.72 8.06 -1.62
N ILE A 221 16.29 7.81 -2.80
CA ILE A 221 17.52 7.01 -2.98
C ILE A 221 18.69 7.68 -2.27
N HIS A 222 18.88 8.99 -2.46
CA HIS A 222 19.93 9.75 -1.77
C HIS A 222 19.70 9.73 -0.25
N PHE A 223 18.47 9.91 0.21
CA PHE A 223 18.13 9.85 1.63
C PHE A 223 18.45 8.48 2.25
N THR A 224 18.04 7.40 1.57
CA THR A 224 18.24 6.01 2.01
C THR A 224 19.74 5.68 2.11
N THR A 225 20.50 5.98 1.05
CA THR A 225 21.94 5.72 1.00
C THR A 225 22.75 6.57 1.96
N ALA A 226 22.39 7.85 2.17
CA ALA A 226 23.04 8.73 3.15
C ALA A 226 22.91 8.23 4.60
N HIS A 227 21.93 7.37 4.88
CA HIS A 227 21.73 6.73 6.18
C HIS A 227 22.21 5.27 6.24
N ASN A 228 22.93 4.80 5.21
CA ASN A 228 23.44 3.43 5.08
C ASN A 228 22.35 2.34 5.13
N SER A 229 21.11 2.67 4.79
CA SER A 229 20.06 1.67 4.59
C SER A 229 20.01 1.26 3.12
N HIS A 230 19.61 0.01 2.88
CA HIS A 230 19.26 -0.49 1.56
C HIS A 230 17.75 -0.63 1.37
N TYR A 231 16.96 -0.60 2.47
CA TYR A 231 15.52 -0.79 2.47
C TYR A 231 14.81 0.15 1.50
N MET A 232 14.00 -0.42 0.59
CA MET A 232 13.26 0.23 -0.51
C MET A 232 14.09 0.62 -1.74
N LEU A 233 15.40 0.32 -1.80
CA LEU A 233 16.18 0.67 -2.98
C LEU A 233 15.77 -0.14 -4.21
N ALA A 234 15.47 -1.44 -4.07
CA ALA A 234 15.04 -2.25 -5.21
C ALA A 234 13.74 -1.69 -5.80
N ASN A 235 12.78 -1.36 -4.93
CA ASN A 235 11.50 -0.78 -5.29
C ASN A 235 11.62 0.64 -5.87
N ALA A 236 12.46 1.50 -5.28
CA ALA A 236 12.68 2.84 -5.80
C ALA A 236 13.30 2.83 -7.21
N TYR A 237 14.28 1.94 -7.45
CA TYR A 237 14.86 1.78 -8.77
C TYR A 237 13.90 1.15 -9.78
N TYR A 238 13.04 0.24 -9.35
CA TYR A 238 12.01 -0.34 -10.21
C TYR A 238 11.01 0.73 -10.69
N LEU A 239 10.47 1.53 -9.76
CA LEU A 239 9.57 2.63 -10.12
C LEU A 239 10.30 3.67 -10.98
N LEU A 240 11.60 3.92 -10.74
CA LEU A 240 12.38 4.83 -11.58
C LEU A 240 12.52 4.31 -13.02
N ALA A 241 12.64 2.99 -13.21
CA ALA A 241 12.62 2.37 -14.52
C ALA A 241 11.28 2.63 -15.23
N LYS A 242 10.15 2.44 -14.53
CA LYS A 242 8.81 2.73 -15.07
C LYS A 242 8.60 4.20 -15.41
N VAL A 243 9.09 5.10 -14.58
CA VAL A 243 9.09 6.54 -14.87
C VAL A 243 9.92 6.85 -16.12
N ALA A 244 11.10 6.25 -16.28
CA ALA A 244 11.96 6.44 -17.44
C ALA A 244 11.36 5.85 -18.72
N GLU A 245 10.71 4.69 -18.65
CA GLU A 245 9.93 4.08 -19.75
C GLU A 245 8.83 5.06 -20.21
N ALA A 246 8.04 5.60 -19.29
CA ALA A 246 6.96 6.55 -19.59
C ALA A 246 7.47 7.86 -20.20
N LEU A 247 8.72 8.25 -19.92
CA LEU A 247 9.39 9.42 -20.50
C LEU A 247 10.11 9.12 -21.83
N GLY A 248 10.09 7.88 -22.33
CA GLY A 248 10.79 7.47 -23.55
C GLY A 248 12.32 7.42 -23.41
N GLN A 249 12.83 7.28 -22.19
CA GLN A 249 14.25 7.30 -21.86
C GLN A 249 14.80 5.87 -21.72
N ALA A 250 14.89 5.14 -22.84
CA ALA A 250 15.21 3.70 -22.85
C ALA A 250 16.51 3.33 -22.10
N ASP A 251 17.59 4.11 -22.28
CA ASP A 251 18.86 3.83 -21.59
C ASP A 251 18.73 3.99 -20.07
N ALA A 252 18.04 5.04 -19.62
CA ALA A 252 17.81 5.30 -18.20
C ALA A 252 16.89 4.25 -17.57
N ALA A 253 15.88 3.78 -18.31
CA ALA A 253 14.99 2.70 -17.89
C ALA A 253 15.77 1.40 -17.67
N ASN A 254 16.59 0.99 -18.64
CA ASN A 254 17.42 -0.20 -18.54
C ASN A 254 18.44 -0.11 -17.40
N ASP A 255 19.06 1.05 -17.20
CA ASP A 255 19.99 1.29 -16.09
C ASP A 255 19.30 1.17 -14.73
N ALA A 256 18.11 1.75 -14.58
CA ALA A 256 17.33 1.68 -13.34
C ALA A 256 16.84 0.25 -13.07
N GLN A 257 16.38 -0.45 -14.11
CA GLN A 257 15.93 -1.84 -14.02
C GLN A 257 17.05 -2.78 -13.52
N ARG A 258 18.24 -2.69 -14.12
CA ARG A 258 19.41 -3.47 -13.67
C ARG A 258 19.79 -3.20 -12.21
N ARG A 259 19.64 -1.96 -11.74
CA ARG A 259 19.90 -1.62 -10.34
C ARG A 259 18.85 -2.23 -9.42
N SER A 260 17.58 -2.17 -9.81
CA SER A 260 16.49 -2.81 -9.06
C SER A 260 16.77 -4.30 -8.86
N GLU A 261 17.10 -5.01 -9.94
CA GLU A 261 17.45 -6.43 -9.92
C GLU A 261 18.65 -6.71 -9.02
N LEU A 262 19.71 -5.90 -9.10
CA LEU A 262 20.88 -6.04 -8.23
C LEU A 262 20.53 -5.85 -6.75
N PHE A 263 19.72 -4.86 -6.39
CA PHE A 263 19.31 -4.63 -5.00
C PHE A 263 18.39 -5.75 -4.50
N ASN A 264 17.48 -6.25 -5.33
CA ASN A 264 16.66 -7.42 -5.02
C ASN A 264 17.54 -8.66 -4.79
N GLU A 265 18.51 -8.93 -5.67
CA GLU A 265 19.43 -10.08 -5.54
C GLU A 265 20.26 -10.01 -4.24
N LEU A 266 20.79 -8.84 -3.91
CA LEU A 266 21.69 -8.68 -2.76
C LEU A 266 20.96 -8.65 -1.41
N PHE A 267 19.74 -8.12 -1.37
CA PHE A 267 19.04 -7.83 -0.11
C PHE A 267 17.70 -8.54 0.05
N GLY A 268 17.23 -9.27 -0.97
CA GLY A 268 15.99 -10.05 -0.92
C GLY A 268 14.71 -9.22 -0.82
N GLU A 269 14.75 -7.95 -1.25
CA GLU A 269 13.58 -7.07 -1.23
C GLU A 269 12.55 -7.49 -2.28
N GLU A 270 11.35 -7.86 -1.87
CA GLU A 270 10.24 -8.06 -2.82
C GLU A 270 9.95 -6.76 -3.57
N VAL A 271 9.95 -6.84 -4.91
CA VAL A 271 9.71 -5.70 -5.80
C VAL A 271 8.24 -5.65 -6.15
N PHE A 272 7.58 -4.53 -5.85
CA PHE A 272 6.14 -4.36 -6.07
C PHE A 272 5.84 -4.22 -7.56
N SER A 273 5.12 -5.19 -8.13
CA SER A 273 4.71 -5.20 -9.54
C SER A 273 3.22 -4.84 -9.69
N ASP A 274 2.86 -3.58 -9.43
CA ASP A 274 1.49 -3.05 -9.66
C ASP A 274 1.36 -2.33 -11.01
N PHE A 275 2.38 -2.42 -11.87
CA PHE A 275 2.38 -1.77 -13.17
C PHE A 275 1.80 -2.74 -14.20
N PRO A 276 0.68 -2.42 -14.87
CA PRO A 276 0.20 -3.25 -15.97
C PRO A 276 1.31 -3.38 -17.01
N GLU A 277 1.64 -4.62 -17.38
CA GLU A 277 2.48 -4.89 -18.54
C GLU A 277 1.84 -4.25 -19.78
N GLN A 278 2.64 -3.53 -20.57
CA GLN A 278 2.20 -2.92 -21.83
C GLN A 278 1.98 -3.96 -22.92
#